data_AF-A0A8T6TDY5-F1
#
_entry.id   AF-A0A8T6TDY5-F1
#
_cell.length_a   1.000
_cell.length_b   1.000
_cell.length_c   1.000
_cell.angle_alpha   90.00
_cell.angle_beta   90.00
_cell.angle_gamma   90.00
#
_symmetry.space_group_name_H-M   'P 1'
#
loop_
_entity.id
_entity.type
_entity.pdbx_description
1 polymer ?
#
loop_
_entity_poly.entity_id
_entity_poly.type
_entity_poly.pdbx_seq_one_letter_code
_entity_poly.pdbx_strand_id
1 'polypeptide(L)'
;WLRKRLGRRNLLNVIKRIGHTEHRKVDARLHVIAADLVNQAREIGAVIALGDLTGIRGTSKGRRMNRIVNAMPFNRLSTFIEYKAAWAGVPIIKVDEAYSSRECRI
;
A
#
# COMPACT_ATOMS: atom_id res chain seq x y z
N TRP A 1 -4.92 -15.33 5.13
CA TRP A 1 -4.89 -16.74 5.61
C TRP A 1 -6.27 -17.34 5.82
N LEU A 2 -7.22 -16.55 6.34
CA LEU A 2 -8.58 -17.02 6.64
C LEU A 2 -9.33 -17.52 5.39
N ARG A 3 -9.45 -16.71 4.32
CA ARG A 3 -10.13 -17.12 3.07
C ARG A 3 -9.50 -18.35 2.42
N LYS A 4 -8.16 -18.41 2.32
CA LYS A 4 -7.45 -19.57 1.75
C LYS A 4 -7.67 -20.85 2.56
N ARG A 5 -7.69 -20.74 3.90
CA ARG A 5 -8.00 -21.85 4.81
C ARG A 5 -9.46 -22.32 4.66
N LEU A 6 -10.42 -21.39 4.60
CA LEU A 6 -11.84 -21.70 4.41
C LEU A 6 -12.11 -22.31 3.03
N GLY A 7 -11.42 -21.86 1.99
CA GLY A 7 -11.51 -22.41 0.64
C GLY A 7 -11.01 -23.85 0.57
N ARG A 8 -9.89 -24.17 1.24
CA ARG A 8 -9.39 -25.55 1.36
C ARG A 8 -10.37 -26.49 2.10
N ARG A 9 -11.21 -25.96 2.98
CA ARG A 9 -12.24 -26.70 3.71
C ARG A 9 -13.60 -26.69 2.99
N ASN A 10 -13.66 -26.16 1.76
CA ASN A 10 -14.87 -26.01 0.95
C ASN A 10 -16.02 -25.23 1.62
N LEU A 11 -15.70 -24.35 2.58
CA LEU A 11 -16.67 -23.55 3.34
C LEU A 11 -17.03 -22.25 2.59
N LEU A 12 -17.56 -22.38 1.38
CA LEU A 12 -17.84 -21.25 0.48
C LEU A 12 -18.90 -20.29 1.03
N ASN A 13 -19.91 -20.80 1.75
CA ASN A 13 -20.95 -19.99 2.40
C ASN A 13 -20.37 -19.04 3.46
N VAL A 14 -19.37 -19.49 4.21
CA VAL A 14 -18.67 -18.66 5.21
C VAL A 14 -17.85 -17.58 4.53
N ILE A 15 -17.20 -17.89 3.40
CA ILE A 15 -16.46 -16.92 2.60
C ILE A 15 -17.40 -15.83 2.04
N LYS A 16 -18.57 -16.21 1.53
CA LYS A 16 -19.61 -15.26 1.08
C LYS A 16 -20.10 -14.37 2.23
N ARG A 17 -20.36 -14.96 3.40
CA ARG A 17 -20.78 -14.23 4.60
C ARG A 17 -19.75 -13.20 5.08
N ILE A 18 -18.46 -13.57 5.11
CA ILE A 18 -17.37 -12.63 5.45
C ILE A 18 -17.26 -11.52 4.39
N GLY A 19 -17.54 -11.86 3.13
CA GLY A 19 -17.57 -10.91 2.02
C GLY A 19 -16.27 -10.14 1.89
N HIS A 20 -16.38 -8.82 1.81
CA HIS A 20 -15.26 -7.88 1.63
C HIS A 20 -14.81 -7.20 2.93
N THR A 21 -15.19 -7.75 4.09
CA THR A 21 -14.91 -7.10 5.39
C THR A 21 -13.41 -6.88 5.62
N GLU A 22 -12.57 -7.87 5.30
CA GLU A 22 -11.11 -7.74 5.40
C GLU A 22 -10.57 -6.61 4.51
N HIS A 23 -11.07 -6.52 3.26
CA HIS A 23 -10.71 -5.44 2.34
C HIS A 23 -11.08 -4.07 2.89
N ARG A 24 -12.33 -3.88 3.36
CA ARG A 24 -12.78 -2.60 3.93
C ARG A 24 -11.95 -2.17 5.13
N LYS A 25 -11.56 -3.11 6.00
CA LYS A 25 -10.70 -2.82 7.15
C LYS A 25 -9.31 -2.35 6.73
N VAL A 26 -8.72 -3.01 5.74
CA VAL A 26 -7.42 -2.60 5.17
C VAL A 26 -7.55 -1.22 4.54
N ASP A 27 -8.55 -1.00 3.68
CA ASP A 27 -8.74 0.28 3.00
C ASP A 27 -8.99 1.42 4.00
N ALA A 28 -9.79 1.20 5.04
CA ALA A 28 -9.98 2.18 6.12
C ALA A 28 -8.66 2.56 6.81
N ARG A 29 -7.80 1.58 7.10
CA ARG A 29 -6.49 1.85 7.70
C ARG A 29 -5.58 2.62 6.74
N LEU A 30 -5.58 2.28 5.45
CA LEU A 30 -4.81 3.00 4.43
C LEU A 30 -5.29 4.43 4.28
N HIS A 31 -6.61 4.67 4.30
CA HIS A 31 -7.15 6.03 4.27
C HIS A 31 -6.69 6.86 5.47
N VAL A 32 -6.68 6.30 6.68
CA VAL A 32 -6.17 7.01 7.87
C VAL A 32 -4.70 7.37 7.70
N ILE A 33 -3.86 6.41 7.30
CA ILE A 33 -2.43 6.63 7.07
C ILE A 33 -2.19 7.70 5.99
N ALA A 34 -2.91 7.61 4.86
CA ALA A 34 -2.77 8.57 3.78
C ALA A 34 -3.20 10.00 4.18
N ALA A 35 -4.26 10.13 4.99
CA ALA A 35 -4.68 11.44 5.51
C ALA A 35 -3.64 12.02 6.47
N ASP A 36 -3.17 11.20 7.40
CA ASP A 36 -2.16 11.59 8.38
C ASP A 36 -0.87 12.07 7.70
N LEU A 37 -0.37 11.31 6.72
CA LEU A 37 0.82 11.68 5.94
C LEU A 37 0.65 13.02 5.20
N VAL A 38 -0.50 13.23 4.53
CA VAL A 38 -0.78 14.46 3.80
C VAL A 38 -0.90 15.66 4.75
N ASN A 39 -1.52 15.47 5.90
CA ASN A 39 -1.64 16.53 6.91
C ASN A 39 -0.27 16.93 7.46
N GLN A 40 0.58 15.96 7.80
CA GLN A 40 1.95 16.23 8.25
C GLN A 40 2.76 16.99 7.19
N ALA A 41 2.67 16.56 5.92
CA ALA A 41 3.35 17.25 4.83
C ALA A 41 2.85 18.70 4.67
N ARG A 42 1.54 18.93 4.82
CA ARG A 42 0.95 20.26 4.77
C ARG A 42 1.42 21.15 5.92
N GLU A 43 1.47 20.63 7.14
CA GLU A 43 1.89 21.39 8.33
C GLU A 43 3.34 21.86 8.24
N ILE A 44 4.21 21.02 7.67
CA ILE A 44 5.65 21.31 7.53
C ILE A 44 5.95 22.09 6.24
N GLY A 45 4.99 22.20 5.31
CA GLY A 45 5.22 22.75 3.98
C GLY A 45 6.12 21.87 3.11
N ALA A 46 6.09 20.56 3.34
CA ALA A 46 6.92 19.58 2.65
C ALA A 46 6.27 19.06 1.36
N VAL A 47 7.11 18.49 0.50
CA VAL A 47 6.71 17.79 -0.72
C VAL A 47 6.73 16.29 -0.46
N ILE A 48 5.72 15.56 -0.94
CA ILE A 48 5.68 14.10 -0.80
C ILE A 48 6.36 13.46 -2.03
N ALA A 49 7.43 12.71 -1.80
CA ALA A 49 8.02 11.85 -2.83
C ALA A 49 7.39 10.45 -2.76
N LEU A 50 6.75 10.02 -3.85
CA LEU A 50 6.23 8.66 -4.01
C LEU A 50 7.13 7.89 -4.98
N GLY A 51 7.68 6.78 -4.50
CA GLY A 51 8.41 5.87 -5.36
C GLY A 51 7.51 5.14 -6.35
N ASP A 52 8.01 4.91 -7.57
CA ASP A 52 7.37 3.97 -8.47
C ASP A 52 7.86 2.54 -8.17
N LEU A 53 7.02 1.74 -7.51
CA LEU A 53 7.27 0.31 -7.25
C LEU A 53 6.76 -0.61 -8.38
N THR A 54 6.48 -0.07 -9.56
CA THR A 54 6.08 -0.89 -10.71
C THR A 54 7.16 -1.94 -10.99
N GLY A 55 6.77 -3.22 -11.04
CA GLY A 55 7.69 -4.34 -11.27
C GLY A 55 8.26 -5.02 -10.03
N ILE A 56 8.01 -4.53 -8.80
CA ILE A 56 8.52 -5.18 -7.57
C ILE A 56 8.05 -6.65 -7.39
N ARG A 57 6.94 -7.02 -8.05
CA ARG A 57 6.36 -8.38 -8.03
C ARG A 57 7.01 -9.35 -9.03
N GLY A 58 7.75 -8.85 -10.02
CA GLY A 58 8.34 -9.65 -11.10
C GLY A 58 9.65 -10.35 -10.70
N THR A 59 10.34 -9.85 -9.68
CA THR A 59 11.61 -10.44 -9.21
C THR A 59 11.36 -11.48 -8.12
N SER A 60 11.90 -12.70 -8.28
CA SER A 60 11.84 -13.74 -7.26
C SER A 60 12.80 -13.40 -6.10
N LYS A 61 12.25 -12.95 -4.97
CA LYS A 61 13.01 -12.60 -3.75
C LYS A 61 12.88 -13.66 -2.65
N GLY A 62 12.46 -14.88 -3.02
CA GLY A 62 12.18 -15.99 -2.12
C GLY A 62 10.75 -16.01 -1.53
N ARG A 63 10.31 -17.18 -1.03
CA ARG A 63 8.90 -17.43 -0.61
C ARG A 63 8.38 -16.45 0.45
N ARG A 64 9.23 -16.05 1.40
CA ARG A 64 8.87 -15.11 2.48
C ARG A 64 8.67 -13.70 1.94
N MET A 65 9.64 -13.18 1.20
CA MET A 65 9.58 -11.81 0.66
C MET A 65 8.45 -11.67 -0.37
N ASN A 66 8.31 -12.64 -1.28
CA ASN A 66 7.22 -12.65 -2.25
C ASN A 66 5.85 -12.60 -1.56
N ARG A 67 5.69 -13.24 -0.39
CA ARG A 67 4.44 -13.17 0.36
C ARG A 67 4.17 -11.76 0.91
N ILE A 68 5.20 -11.07 1.42
CA ILE A 68 5.09 -9.71 1.96
C ILE A 68 4.72 -8.74 0.84
N VAL A 69 5.48 -8.75 -0.26
CA VAL A 69 5.27 -7.87 -1.41
C VAL A 69 3.87 -8.07 -2.03
N ASN A 70 3.39 -9.32 -2.13
CA ASN A 70 2.05 -9.61 -2.64
C ASN A 70 0.94 -9.25 -1.66
N ALA A 71 1.22 -9.20 -0.35
CA ALA A 71 0.24 -8.81 0.65
C ALA A 71 0.14 -7.28 0.80
N MET A 72 1.19 -6.53 0.45
CA MET A 72 1.24 -5.09 0.62
C MET A 72 0.42 -4.36 -0.46
N PRO A 73 -0.57 -3.54 -0.09
CA PRO A 73 -1.44 -2.82 -1.02
C PRO A 73 -0.83 -1.48 -1.47
N PHE A 74 0.38 -1.52 -2.03
CA PHE A 74 1.13 -0.30 -2.40
C PHE A 74 0.34 0.63 -3.33
N ASN A 75 -0.14 0.11 -4.47
CA ASN A 75 -0.88 0.93 -5.44
C ASN A 75 -2.10 1.64 -4.83
N ARG A 76 -2.82 0.97 -3.90
CA ARG A 76 -3.97 1.60 -3.23
C ARG A 76 -3.53 2.75 -2.33
N LEU A 77 -2.46 2.55 -1.57
CA LEU A 77 -1.91 3.60 -0.71
C LEU A 77 -1.47 4.80 -1.54
N SER A 78 -0.74 4.57 -2.65
CA SER A 78 -0.32 5.63 -3.57
C SER A 78 -1.50 6.40 -4.13
N THR A 79 -2.54 5.72 -4.64
CA THR A 79 -3.77 6.39 -5.11
C THR A 79 -4.43 7.21 -4.00
N PHE A 80 -4.47 6.69 -2.77
CA PHE A 80 -5.07 7.40 -1.64
C PHE A 80 -4.29 8.65 -1.23
N ILE A 81 -2.96 8.61 -1.32
CA ILE A 81 -2.12 9.77 -1.09
C ILE A 81 -2.30 10.79 -2.21
N GLU A 82 -2.30 10.34 -3.47
CA GLU A 82 -2.45 11.19 -4.66
C GLU A 82 -3.71 12.06 -4.60
N TYR A 83 -4.89 11.46 -4.42
CA TYR A 83 -6.13 12.25 -4.43
C TYR A 83 -6.24 13.16 -3.19
N LYS A 84 -5.74 12.72 -2.02
CA LYS A 84 -5.81 13.52 -0.79
C LYS A 84 -4.85 14.69 -0.81
N ALA A 85 -3.65 14.49 -1.33
CA ALA A 85 -2.68 15.56 -1.52
C ALA A 85 -3.20 16.59 -2.52
N ALA A 86 -3.83 16.14 -3.62
CA ALA A 86 -4.49 17.03 -4.57
C ALA A 86 -5.58 17.89 -3.90
N TRP A 87 -6.39 17.31 -3.00
CA TRP A 87 -7.39 18.07 -2.23
C TRP A 87 -6.77 19.04 -1.21
N ALA A 88 -5.64 18.68 -0.61
CA ALA A 88 -4.95 19.50 0.38
C ALA A 88 -4.01 20.55 -0.24
N GLY A 89 -3.81 20.52 -1.57
CA GLY A 89 -2.85 21.37 -2.27
C GLY A 89 -1.39 21.00 -2.01
N VAL A 90 -1.11 19.77 -1.56
CA VAL A 90 0.25 19.30 -1.28
C VAL A 90 0.89 18.76 -2.57
N PRO A 91 2.07 19.25 -2.98
CA PRO A 91 2.76 18.76 -4.16
C PRO A 91 3.27 17.32 -3.96
N ILE A 92 3.13 16.50 -5.00
CA ILE A 92 3.66 15.14 -5.06
C ILE A 92 4.69 15.06 -6.20
N ILE A 93 5.82 14.41 -5.94
CA ILE A 93 6.81 14.05 -6.94
C ILE A 93 6.85 12.51 -7.04
N LYS A 94 6.75 11.98 -8.25
CA LYS A 94 7.02 10.55 -8.50
C LYS A 94 8.49 10.35 -8.78
N VAL A 95 9.14 9.49 -8.02
CA VAL A 95 10.58 9.23 -8.12
C VAL A 95 10.78 7.78 -8.53
N ASP A 96 11.67 7.53 -9.49
CA ASP A 96 12.11 6.17 -9.78
C ASP A 96 12.94 5.65 -8.60
N GLU A 97 12.49 4.57 -7.96
CA GLU A 97 13.12 4.00 -6.77
C GLU A 97 14.28 3.05 -7.09
N ALA A 98 14.73 2.99 -8.35
CA ALA A 98 15.92 2.23 -8.72
C ALA A 98 17.12 2.67 -7.85
N TYR A 99 17.69 1.72 -7.09
CA TYR A 99 18.90 1.86 -6.26
C TYR A 99 18.82 2.80 -5.03
N SER A 100 17.67 3.44 -4.75
CA SER A 100 17.51 4.35 -3.60
C SER A 100 17.70 3.68 -2.22
N SER A 101 17.59 2.35 -2.16
CA SER A 101 17.72 1.56 -0.93
C SER A 101 19.08 0.85 -0.78
N ARG A 102 20.09 1.18 -1.59
CA ARG A 102 21.38 0.47 -1.61
C ARG A 102 22.54 1.27 -1.05
N GLU A 103 22.45 2.59 -1.08
CA GLU A 103 23.50 3.47 -0.57
C GLU A 103 23.07 4.05 0.78
N CYS A 104 23.89 3.83 1.81
CA CYS A 104 23.73 4.52 3.07
C CYS A 104 24.09 6.00 2.85
N ARG A 105 23.25 6.90 3.36
CA ARG A 105 23.58 8.32 3.37
C ARG A 105 24.76 8.53 4.32
N ILE A 106 25.86 9.09 3.79
CA ILE A 106 27.07 9.47 4.54
C ILE A 106 26.74 10.63 5.49
#